data_AF-A0A3S1D7C1-F1
#
_entry.id   AF-A0A3S1D7C1-F1
#
_cell.length_a   1.000
_cell.length_b   1.000
_cell.length_c   1.000
_cell.angle_alpha   90.00
_cell.angle_beta   90.00
_cell.angle_gamma   90.00
#
_symmetry.space_group_name_H-M   'P 1'
#
loop_
_entity.id
_entity.type
_entity.pdbx_description
1 polymer ?
#
loop_
_entity_poly.entity_id
_entity_poly.type
_entity_poly.pdbx_seq_one_letter_code
_entity_poly.pdbx_strand_id
1 'polypeptide(L)'
;MTQDFQFLKRLYNAFDPFRPLPAGDPAYVNCNSVRGDGDILVGVGREILMSDRMTCQLFGGHRGAGKSTELLRLQDYLDKQGCFVVYFAAYEEDIEPEDAQYTDILLACTRHLLESLKDNANPAPLLNWLKDRWEELKDFALSEVSLEKIGVEAQIAQFAKIIANLQTEPSAR
;
A
#
# COMPACT_ATOMS: atom_id res chain seq x y z
N MET A 1 -32.44 -23.34 -19.95
CA MET A 1 -32.45 -21.86 -19.95
C MET A 1 -32.48 -21.24 -18.54
N THR A 2 -33.49 -21.48 -17.69
CA THR A 2 -33.52 -20.87 -16.33
C THR A 2 -32.45 -21.43 -15.38
N GLN A 3 -32.12 -22.73 -15.48
CA GLN A 3 -30.99 -23.33 -14.74
C GLN A 3 -29.63 -22.77 -15.16
N ASP A 4 -29.45 -22.48 -16.46
CA ASP A 4 -28.21 -21.91 -17.00
C ASP A 4 -27.97 -20.50 -16.47
N PHE A 5 -29.01 -19.67 -16.39
CA PHE A 5 -28.89 -18.32 -15.84
C PHE A 5 -28.50 -18.32 -14.36
N GLN A 6 -29.11 -19.18 -13.54
CA GLN A 6 -28.76 -19.25 -12.10
C GLN A 6 -27.36 -19.81 -11.86
N PHE A 7 -26.89 -20.72 -12.72
CA PHE A 7 -25.50 -21.17 -12.68
C PHE A 7 -24.52 -20.06 -13.08
N LEU A 8 -24.77 -19.39 -14.21
CA LEU A 8 -23.95 -18.26 -14.67
C LEU A 8 -23.94 -17.10 -13.68
N LYS A 9 -25.09 -16.80 -13.05
CA LYS A 9 -25.18 -15.79 -11.98
C LYS A 9 -24.31 -16.18 -10.79
N ARG A 10 -24.35 -17.45 -10.35
CA ARG A 10 -23.47 -17.92 -9.26
C ARG A 10 -22.00 -17.82 -9.64
N LEU A 11 -21.64 -18.21 -10.86
CA LEU A 11 -20.27 -18.11 -11.35
C LEU A 11 -19.79 -16.64 -11.42
N TYR A 12 -20.61 -15.76 -11.98
CA TYR A 12 -20.32 -14.32 -12.06
C TYR A 12 -20.11 -13.71 -10.68
N ASN A 13 -20.94 -14.07 -9.69
CA ASN A 13 -20.81 -13.54 -8.32
C ASN A 13 -19.74 -14.26 -7.48
N ALA A 14 -19.18 -15.37 -7.97
CA ALA A 14 -18.08 -16.07 -7.30
C ALA A 14 -16.70 -15.44 -7.60
N PHE A 15 -16.59 -14.63 -8.66
CA PHE A 15 -15.33 -14.00 -9.08
C PHE A 15 -15.53 -12.51 -9.32
N ASP A 16 -14.95 -11.68 -8.45
CA ASP A 16 -14.80 -10.25 -8.71
C ASP A 16 -13.42 -10.00 -9.34
N PRO A 17 -13.30 -9.74 -10.65
CA PRO A 17 -12.02 -9.56 -11.33
C PRO A 17 -11.26 -8.30 -10.88
N PHE A 18 -11.92 -7.40 -10.14
CA PHE A 18 -11.32 -6.19 -9.62
C PHE A 18 -10.81 -6.33 -8.18
N ARG A 19 -11.11 -7.45 -7.51
CA ARG A 19 -10.59 -7.73 -6.17
C ARG A 19 -9.37 -8.63 -6.25
N PRO A 20 -8.23 -8.24 -5.64
CA PRO A 20 -7.12 -9.16 -5.48
C PRO A 20 -7.50 -10.33 -4.57
N LEU A 21 -6.91 -11.48 -4.82
CA LEU A 21 -7.10 -12.64 -3.95
C LEU A 21 -6.17 -12.50 -2.73
N PRO A 22 -6.66 -12.75 -1.50
CA PRO A 22 -5.81 -12.81 -0.33
C PRO A 22 -4.81 -13.98 -0.42
N ALA A 23 -3.74 -13.90 0.37
CA ALA A 23 -2.81 -15.01 0.48
C ALA A 23 -3.51 -16.29 0.97
N GLY A 24 -3.26 -17.41 0.29
CA GLY A 24 -3.86 -18.70 0.62
C GLY A 24 -5.29 -18.90 0.11
N ASP A 25 -5.84 -17.97 -0.67
CA ASP A 25 -7.17 -18.12 -1.27
C ASP A 25 -7.23 -19.39 -2.17
N PRO A 26 -8.23 -20.27 -2.00
CA PRO A 26 -8.36 -21.51 -2.78
C PRO A 26 -8.62 -21.27 -4.27
N ALA A 27 -9.07 -20.08 -4.67
CA ALA A 27 -9.23 -19.69 -6.07
C ALA A 27 -7.89 -19.32 -6.75
N TYR A 28 -6.80 -19.21 -6.00
CA TYR A 28 -5.48 -18.93 -6.57
C TYR A 28 -5.00 -20.10 -7.43
N VAL A 29 -4.69 -19.81 -8.69
CA VAL A 29 -4.10 -20.78 -9.61
C VAL A 29 -2.64 -20.42 -9.85
N ASN A 30 -1.74 -21.33 -9.48
CA ASN A 30 -0.31 -21.17 -9.75
C ASN A 30 -0.03 -21.40 -11.24
N CYS A 31 0.29 -20.32 -11.94
CA CYS A 31 0.65 -20.35 -13.36
C CYS A 31 2.17 -20.28 -13.61
N ASN A 32 3.03 -20.50 -12.60
CA ASN A 32 4.49 -20.36 -12.74
C ASN A 32 5.06 -21.19 -13.90
N SER A 33 4.50 -22.37 -14.19
CA SER A 33 4.96 -23.23 -15.29
C SER A 33 4.72 -22.65 -16.68
N VAL A 34 3.86 -21.63 -16.81
CA VAL A 34 3.46 -21.04 -18.12
C VAL A 34 3.60 -19.52 -18.17
N ARG A 35 3.77 -18.85 -17.02
CA ARG A 35 3.90 -17.39 -16.90
C ARG A 35 5.33 -16.89 -17.23
N GLY A 36 6.31 -17.78 -17.29
CA GLY A 36 7.73 -17.47 -17.51
C GLY A 36 8.53 -17.45 -16.20
N ASP A 37 9.78 -16.99 -16.28
CA ASP A 37 10.71 -17.02 -15.15
C ASP A 37 10.45 -15.87 -14.17
N GLY A 38 9.87 -16.21 -13.02
CA GLY A 38 9.91 -15.35 -11.84
C GLY A 38 8.74 -15.58 -10.89
N ASP A 39 8.98 -16.32 -9.82
CA ASP A 39 8.14 -16.21 -8.63
C ASP A 39 8.52 -14.93 -7.89
N ILE A 40 7.54 -14.08 -7.57
CA ILE A 40 7.77 -12.84 -6.83
C ILE A 40 8.44 -13.10 -5.48
N LEU A 41 8.18 -14.25 -4.86
CA LEU A 41 8.79 -14.65 -3.60
C LEU A 41 10.30 -14.91 -3.74
N VAL A 42 10.74 -15.32 -4.94
CA VAL A 42 12.14 -15.56 -5.28
C VAL A 42 12.82 -14.28 -5.75
N GLY A 43 12.18 -13.52 -6.64
CA GLY A 43 12.77 -12.30 -7.20
C GLY A 43 12.80 -11.15 -6.20
N VAL A 44 11.62 -10.71 -5.74
CA VAL A 44 11.48 -9.57 -4.83
C VAL A 44 11.70 -10.01 -3.39
N GLY A 45 11.10 -11.14 -2.98
CA GLY A 45 11.18 -11.60 -1.60
C GLY A 45 12.60 -11.89 -1.12
N ARG A 46 13.43 -12.56 -1.94
CA ARG A 46 14.83 -12.83 -1.55
C ARG A 46 15.68 -11.57 -1.52
N GLU A 47 15.47 -10.65 -2.46
CA GLU A 47 16.20 -9.38 -2.47
C GLU A 47 15.95 -8.61 -1.16
N ILE A 48 14.69 -8.53 -0.73
CA ILE A 48 14.31 -7.88 0.54
C ILE A 48 14.97 -8.57 1.74
N LEU A 49 14.95 -9.91 1.79
CA LEU A 49 15.45 -10.67 2.94
C LEU A 49 16.99 -10.72 3.04
N MET A 50 17.68 -10.65 1.91
CA MET A 50 19.14 -10.84 1.85
C MET A 50 19.91 -9.52 1.84
N SER A 51 19.24 -8.40 1.57
CA SER A 51 19.90 -7.11 1.46
C SER A 51 20.14 -6.48 2.83
N ASP A 52 21.41 -6.19 3.14
CA ASP A 52 21.79 -5.37 4.31
C ASP A 52 21.55 -3.86 4.12
N ARG A 53 21.11 -3.45 2.91
CA ARG A 53 20.83 -2.07 2.53
C ARG A 53 19.35 -1.87 2.20
N MET A 54 18.90 -0.63 2.28
CA MET A 54 17.57 -0.26 1.80
C MET A 54 17.48 -0.46 0.27
N THR A 55 16.43 -1.16 -0.16
CA THR A 55 16.17 -1.48 -1.57
C THR A 55 14.81 -0.98 -2.02
N CYS A 56 14.66 -0.76 -3.33
CA CYS A 56 13.38 -0.44 -3.95
C CYS A 56 13.20 -1.32 -5.18
N GLN A 57 12.07 -2.02 -5.27
CA GLN A 57 11.75 -2.92 -6.37
C GLN A 57 10.49 -2.47 -7.08
N LEU A 58 10.54 -2.47 -8.42
CA LEU A 58 9.38 -2.23 -9.27
C LEU A 58 8.82 -3.57 -9.76
N PHE A 59 7.60 -3.90 -9.34
CA PHE A 59 6.87 -5.07 -9.82
C PHE A 59 5.81 -4.66 -10.86
N GLY A 60 6.19 -4.68 -12.13
CA GLY A 60 5.38 -4.20 -13.26
C GLY A 60 4.53 -5.25 -13.96
N GLY A 61 3.57 -4.80 -14.77
CA GLY A 61 2.72 -5.66 -15.60
C GLY A 61 1.37 -5.03 -15.96
N HIS A 62 0.63 -5.64 -16.88
CA HIS A 62 -0.65 -5.13 -17.37
C HIS A 62 -1.75 -5.08 -16.28
N ARG A 63 -2.77 -4.23 -16.47
CA ARG A 63 -3.96 -4.20 -15.61
C ARG A 63 -4.66 -5.57 -15.69
N GLY A 64 -5.10 -6.09 -14.55
CA GLY A 64 -5.72 -7.42 -14.45
C GLY A 64 -4.75 -8.61 -14.51
N ALA A 65 -3.43 -8.39 -14.62
CA ALA A 65 -2.44 -9.48 -14.64
C ALA A 65 -2.20 -10.16 -13.27
N GLY A 66 -2.97 -9.80 -12.23
CA GLY A 66 -2.85 -10.40 -10.88
C GLY A 66 -1.77 -9.80 -9.98
N LYS A 67 -1.20 -8.64 -10.31
CA LYS A 67 -0.10 -8.03 -9.54
C LYS A 67 -0.41 -7.85 -8.05
N SER A 68 -1.58 -7.29 -7.73
CA SER A 68 -1.99 -7.09 -6.34
C SER A 68 -2.15 -8.41 -5.58
N THR A 69 -2.67 -9.45 -6.24
CA THR A 69 -2.70 -10.82 -5.68
C THR A 69 -1.30 -11.35 -5.37
N GLU A 70 -0.35 -11.17 -6.29
CA GLU A 70 1.04 -11.59 -6.08
C GLU A 70 1.73 -10.78 -4.95
N LEU A 71 1.41 -9.49 -4.80
CA LEU A 71 1.89 -8.67 -3.68
C LEU A 71 1.32 -9.12 -2.34
N LEU A 72 0.05 -9.51 -2.25
CA LEU A 72 -0.54 -10.07 -1.02
C LEU A 72 0.08 -11.43 -0.66
N ARG A 73 0.44 -12.25 -1.65
CA ARG A 73 1.23 -13.47 -1.43
C ARG A 73 2.63 -13.15 -0.90
N LEU A 74 3.28 -12.12 -1.44
CA LEU A 74 4.59 -11.66 -0.98
C LEU A 74 4.53 -11.12 0.46
N GLN A 75 3.49 -10.36 0.80
CA GLN A 75 3.25 -9.88 2.15
C GLN A 75 3.21 -11.04 3.15
N ASP A 76 2.32 -12.01 2.95
CA ASP A 76 2.21 -13.19 3.83
C ASP A 76 3.51 -13.98 3.94
N TYR A 77 4.25 -14.12 2.83
CA TYR A 77 5.56 -14.76 2.84
C TYR A 77 6.57 -14.00 3.72
N LEU A 78 6.69 -12.69 3.54
CA LEU A 78 7.63 -11.84 4.29
C LEU A 78 7.26 -11.76 5.78
N ASP A 79 5.96 -11.64 6.10
CA ASP A 79 5.47 -11.67 7.48
C ASP A 79 5.89 -12.97 8.18
N LYS A 80 5.77 -14.12 7.49
CA LYS A 80 6.25 -15.42 7.99
C LYS A 80 7.76 -15.53 8.16
N GLN A 81 8.54 -14.69 7.46
CA GLN A 81 9.98 -14.59 7.66
C GLN A 81 10.38 -13.59 8.76
N GLY A 82 9.40 -12.97 9.43
CA GLY A 82 9.63 -12.03 10.53
C GLY A 82 9.77 -10.57 10.08
N CYS A 83 9.44 -10.24 8.83
CA CYS A 83 9.30 -8.85 8.41
C CYS A 83 8.02 -8.24 8.98
N PHE A 84 8.03 -6.92 9.17
CA PHE A 84 6.82 -6.14 9.40
C PHE A 84 6.43 -5.48 8.07
N VAL A 85 5.44 -6.03 7.37
CA VAL A 85 5.05 -5.54 6.05
C VAL A 85 3.86 -4.59 6.16
N VAL A 86 4.01 -3.38 5.62
CA VAL A 86 2.92 -2.43 5.45
C VAL A 86 2.44 -2.46 4.00
N TYR A 87 1.24 -2.97 3.79
CA TYR A 87 0.58 -3.01 2.48
C TYR A 87 -0.54 -1.97 2.42
N PHE A 88 -0.57 -1.19 1.35
CA PHE A 88 -1.69 -0.29 1.04
C PHE A 88 -1.91 -0.21 -0.47
N ALA A 89 -3.18 -0.12 -0.87
CA ALA A 89 -3.56 0.01 -2.27
C ALA A 89 -3.62 1.50 -2.66
N ALA A 90 -2.97 1.87 -3.76
CA ALA A 90 -2.98 3.27 -4.23
C ALA A 90 -4.39 3.77 -4.61
N TYR A 91 -5.24 2.89 -5.15
CA TYR A 91 -6.53 3.24 -5.75
C TYR A 91 -7.67 3.56 -4.78
N GLU A 92 -7.56 3.18 -3.50
CA GLU A 92 -8.73 3.15 -2.62
C GLU A 92 -8.87 4.42 -1.77
N GLU A 93 -7.79 5.15 -1.47
CA GLU A 93 -7.85 6.24 -0.48
C GLU A 93 -6.84 7.39 -0.68
N ASP A 94 -5.62 7.13 -1.18
CA ASP A 94 -4.54 8.12 -1.04
C ASP A 94 -4.06 8.78 -2.32
N ILE A 95 -4.14 8.07 -3.44
CA ILE A 95 -3.46 8.46 -4.69
C ILE A 95 -4.45 8.38 -5.83
N GLU A 96 -4.75 9.53 -6.45
CA GLU A 96 -5.46 9.58 -7.73
C GLU A 96 -4.49 9.21 -8.86
N PRO A 97 -4.63 8.05 -9.52
CA PRO A 97 -3.65 7.59 -10.50
C PRO A 97 -3.54 8.50 -11.73
N GLU A 98 -4.60 9.25 -12.05
CA GLU A 98 -4.61 10.17 -13.19
C GLU A 98 -3.84 11.48 -12.92
N ASP A 99 -3.57 11.80 -11.65
CA ASP A 99 -2.85 13.02 -11.20
C ASP A 99 -1.86 12.71 -10.06
N ALA A 100 -1.28 11.51 -10.07
CA ALA A 100 -0.40 11.08 -8.98
C ALA A 100 0.92 11.88 -8.98
N GLN A 101 1.15 12.66 -7.93
CA GLN A 101 2.42 13.33 -7.68
C GLN A 101 3.30 12.50 -6.72
N TYR A 102 4.62 12.71 -6.77
CA TYR A 102 5.53 11.99 -5.87
C TYR A 102 5.27 12.32 -4.39
N THR A 103 4.77 13.53 -4.10
CA THR A 103 4.35 13.98 -2.77
C THR A 103 3.19 13.15 -2.23
N ASP A 104 2.19 12.84 -3.07
CA ASP A 104 1.07 11.97 -2.71
C ASP A 104 1.56 10.58 -2.29
N ILE A 105 2.51 10.01 -3.03
CA ILE A 105 3.11 8.70 -2.73
C ILE A 105 3.83 8.73 -1.37
N LEU A 106 4.65 9.76 -1.12
CA LEU A 106 5.40 9.90 0.13
C LEU A 106 4.48 10.06 1.34
N LEU A 107 3.42 10.85 1.19
CA LEU A 107 2.43 11.08 2.23
C LEU A 107 1.60 9.82 2.51
N ALA A 108 1.16 9.11 1.46
CA ALA A 108 0.47 7.83 1.59
C ALA A 108 1.32 6.81 2.36
N CYS A 109 2.60 6.62 1.96
CA CYS A 109 3.54 5.76 2.66
C CYS A 109 3.65 6.11 4.15
N THR A 110 3.77 7.42 4.45
CA THR A 110 3.93 7.90 5.82
C THR A 110 2.69 7.62 6.67
N ARG A 111 1.49 7.89 6.13
CA ARG A 111 0.21 7.62 6.79
C ARG A 111 0.05 6.16 7.14
N HIS A 112 0.16 5.28 6.14
CA HIS A 112 -0.01 3.83 6.31
C HIS A 112 1.02 3.22 7.26
N LEU A 113 2.25 3.72 7.24
CA LEU A 113 3.28 3.28 8.18
C LEU A 113 2.94 3.69 9.61
N LEU A 114 2.49 4.94 9.84
CA LEU A 114 2.07 5.40 11.17
C LEU A 114 0.87 4.64 11.70
N GLU A 115 -0.15 4.41 10.86
CA GLU A 115 -1.35 3.65 11.22
C GLU A 115 -0.99 2.21 11.57
N SER A 116 -0.18 1.55 10.74
CA SER A 116 0.24 0.16 10.98
C SER A 116 1.09 0.02 12.26
N LEU A 117 1.93 1.01 12.57
CA LEU A 117 2.77 0.99 13.77
C LEU A 117 2.00 1.32 15.05
N LYS A 118 0.88 2.06 14.97
CA LYS A 118 0.12 2.52 16.14
C LYS A 118 -0.21 1.38 17.12
N ASP A 119 -0.60 0.23 16.59
CA ASP A 119 -1.05 -0.91 17.39
C ASP A 119 0.03 -1.99 17.58
N ASN A 120 1.16 -1.88 16.87
CA ASN A 120 2.16 -2.96 16.77
C ASN A 120 3.58 -2.58 17.22
N ALA A 121 3.89 -1.29 17.36
CA ALA A 121 5.23 -0.82 17.71
C ALA A 121 5.19 0.58 18.35
N ASN A 122 6.35 1.05 18.81
CA ASN A 122 6.49 2.45 19.24
C ASN A 122 6.63 3.35 18.00
N PRO A 123 5.67 4.26 17.71
CA PRO A 123 5.74 5.14 16.54
C PRO A 123 6.73 6.31 16.71
N ALA A 124 7.32 6.49 17.90
CA ALA A 124 8.18 7.63 18.21
C ALA A 124 9.35 7.87 17.23
N PRO A 125 10.10 6.85 16.74
CA PRO A 125 11.18 7.08 15.78
C PRO A 125 10.69 7.71 14.48
N LEU A 126 9.56 7.22 13.96
CA LEU A 126 8.96 7.74 12.74
C LEU A 126 8.39 9.15 12.96
N LEU A 127 7.71 9.38 14.08
CA LEU A 127 7.20 10.71 14.44
C LEU A 127 8.33 11.72 14.61
N ASN A 128 9.47 11.31 15.16
CA ASN A 128 10.64 12.18 15.30
C ASN A 128 11.26 12.49 13.93
N TRP A 129 11.47 11.46 13.09
CA TRP A 129 11.91 11.67 11.70
C TRP A 129 11.00 12.64 10.94
N LEU A 130 9.69 12.50 11.16
CA LEU A 130 8.68 13.32 10.52
C LEU A 130 8.69 14.77 11.03
N LYS A 131 8.90 14.98 12.34
CA LYS A 131 9.10 16.32 12.92
C LYS A 131 10.35 16.99 12.36
N ASP A 132 11.43 16.24 12.21
CA ASP A 132 12.70 16.76 11.66
C ASP A 132 12.55 17.18 10.19
N ARG A 133 11.62 16.56 9.46
CA ARG A 133 11.29 16.88 8.06
C ARG A 133 10.06 17.78 7.91
N TRP A 134 9.50 18.27 9.01
CA TRP A 134 8.22 18.98 8.97
C TRP A 134 8.28 20.29 8.19
N GLU A 135 9.38 21.04 8.28
CA GLU A 135 9.54 22.28 7.53
C GLU A 135 9.62 22.04 6.02
N GLU A 136 10.35 21.00 5.58
CA GLU A 136 10.35 20.60 4.17
C GLU A 136 8.96 20.16 3.71
N LEU A 137 8.23 19.40 4.55
CA LEU A 137 6.88 18.95 4.27
C LEU A 137 5.86 20.10 4.23
N LYS A 138 6.02 21.16 5.02
CA LYS A 138 5.15 22.36 4.97
C LYS A 138 5.25 23.07 3.63
N ASP A 139 6.47 23.21 3.11
CA ASP A 139 6.70 23.83 1.81
C ASP A 139 5.98 23.05 0.69
N PHE A 140 5.87 21.72 0.84
CA PHE A 140 5.11 20.87 -0.07
C PHE A 140 3.60 20.83 0.22
N ALA A 141 3.20 20.95 1.47
CA ALA A 141 1.80 20.78 1.88
C ALA A 141 0.97 22.07 1.77
N LEU A 142 1.59 23.21 1.39
CA LEU A 142 1.01 24.55 1.32
C LEU A 142 0.06 24.91 2.48
N SER A 143 0.29 24.31 3.66
CA SER A 143 -0.62 24.44 4.80
C SER A 143 0.14 24.95 6.03
N GLU A 144 -0.40 25.98 6.66
CA GLU A 144 0.12 26.57 7.91
C GLU A 144 -0.18 25.70 9.15
N VAL A 145 -0.09 24.37 9.03
CA VAL A 145 -0.40 23.48 10.16
C VAL A 145 0.83 23.34 11.05
N SER A 146 0.68 23.71 12.32
CA SER A 146 1.70 23.50 13.35
C SER A 146 1.51 22.13 14.02
N LEU A 147 2.53 21.27 13.95
CA LEU A 147 2.64 20.08 14.80
C LEU A 147 3.03 20.51 16.22
N GLU A 148 2.13 21.17 16.93
CA GLU A 148 2.38 21.45 18.35
C GLU A 148 2.34 20.17 19.18
N LYS A 149 2.81 20.26 20.43
CA LYS A 149 3.02 19.16 21.39
C LYS A 149 1.72 18.44 21.78
N ILE A 150 1.16 17.66 20.87
CA ILE A 150 -0.02 16.83 21.11
C ILE A 150 0.41 15.34 21.12
N GLY A 151 -0.35 14.49 21.79
CA GLY A 151 -0.09 13.04 21.84
C GLY A 151 -0.01 12.40 20.46
N VAL A 152 0.60 11.22 20.37
CA VAL A 152 0.82 10.43 19.14
C VAL A 152 -0.44 10.34 18.28
N GLU A 153 -1.58 10.05 18.89
CA GLU A 153 -2.85 9.87 18.17
C GLU A 153 -3.36 11.16 17.53
N ALA A 154 -3.12 12.31 18.17
CA ALA A 154 -3.50 13.59 17.61
C ALA A 154 -2.55 14.06 16.52
N GLN A 155 -1.26 13.71 16.60
CA GLN A 155 -0.32 13.93 15.50
C GLN A 155 -0.77 13.12 14.28
N ILE A 156 -1.06 11.83 14.43
CA ILE A 156 -1.58 10.98 13.35
C ILE A 156 -2.87 11.57 12.74
N ALA A 157 -3.81 12.02 13.58
CA ALA A 157 -5.05 12.64 13.10
C ALA A 157 -4.83 13.98 12.36
N GLN A 158 -3.88 14.81 12.81
CA GLN A 158 -3.50 16.03 12.10
C GLN A 158 -2.89 15.70 10.74
N PHE A 159 -2.03 14.69 10.66
CA PHE A 159 -1.46 14.21 9.39
C PHE A 159 -2.53 13.73 8.41
N ALA A 160 -3.46 12.89 8.87
CA ALA A 160 -4.57 12.43 8.04
C ALA A 160 -5.39 13.62 7.48
N LYS A 161 -5.59 14.68 8.30
CA LYS A 161 -6.27 15.90 7.87
C LYS A 161 -5.50 16.71 6.82
N ILE A 162 -4.17 16.77 6.93
CA ILE A 162 -3.32 17.47 5.95
C ILE A 162 -3.31 16.74 4.61
N ILE A 163 -3.22 15.41 4.64
CA ILE A 163 -3.30 14.57 3.43
C ILE A 163 -4.65 14.78 2.75
N ALA A 164 -5.74 14.75 3.50
CA ALA A 164 -7.08 15.02 2.97
C ALA A 164 -7.18 16.42 2.34
N ASN A 165 -6.62 17.46 2.97
CA ASN A 165 -6.62 18.81 2.41
C ASN A 165 -5.84 18.91 1.08
N LEU A 166 -4.67 18.27 1.02
CA LEU A 166 -3.85 18.23 -0.20
C LEU A 166 -4.54 17.49 -1.35
N GLN A 167 -5.37 16.50 -1.05
CA GLN A 167 -6.21 15.83 -2.05
C GLN A 167 -7.37 16.71 -2.55
N THR A 168 -7.89 17.60 -1.71
CA THR A 168 -9.05 18.44 -2.06
C THR A 168 -8.70 19.73 -2.80
N GLU A 169 -7.46 20.21 -2.74
CA GLU A 169 -7.01 21.43 -3.41
C GLU A 169 -5.87 21.15 -4.42
N PRO A 170 -6.19 20.82 -5.70
CA PRO A 170 -5.18 20.54 -6.73
C PRO A 170 -4.27 21.74 -7.03
N SER A 171 -4.76 22.96 -6.81
CA SER A 171 -3.97 24.19 -6.99
C SER A 171 -2.91 24.42 -5.92
N ALA A 172 -2.92 23.61 -4.86
CA ALA A 172 -2.00 23.67 -3.75
C ALA A 172 -0.87 22.63 -3.84
N ARG A 173 -0.73 21.97 -4.99
CA ARG A 173 0.28 20.94 -5.29
C ARG A 173 1.33 21.44 -6.26
#